data_AF-G6EFG1-F1
#
_entry.id   AF-G6EFG1-F1
#
_cell.length_a   1.000
_cell.length_b   1.000
_cell.length_c   1.000
_cell.angle_alpha   90.00
_cell.angle_beta   90.00
_cell.angle_gamma   90.00
#
_symmetry.space_group_name_H-M   'P 1'
#
loop_
_entity.id
_entity.type
_entity.pdbx_description
1 polymer ?
#
loop_
_entity_poly.entity_id
_entity_poly.type
_entity_poly.pdbx_seq_one_letter_code
_entity_poly.pdbx_strand_id
1 'polypeptide(L)' 'MIRISQHIREGRDAVIAERLHRGVPAINPYAPKTKRGLFWQRGAEQAREAIDQLMRIGA' A
#
# COMPACT_ATOMS: atom_id res chain seq x y z
N MET A 1 -16.69 -9.19 -10.94
CA MET A 1 -16.51 -7.72 -10.77
C MET A 1 -15.33 -7.49 -9.82
N ILE A 2 -14.38 -6.62 -10.17
CA ILE A 2 -13.23 -6.32 -9.31
C ILE A 2 -13.64 -5.30 -8.26
N ARG A 3 -13.40 -5.59 -6.97
CA ARG A 3 -13.64 -4.65 -5.87
C ARG A 3 -12.43 -3.71 -5.74
N ILE A 4 -12.42 -2.66 -6.56
CA ILE A 4 -11.29 -1.71 -6.65
C ILE A 4 -10.88 -1.19 -5.27
N SER A 5 -11.84 -0.71 -4.48
CA SER A 5 -11.60 -0.16 -3.14
C SER A 5 -10.98 -1.17 -2.17
N GLN A 6 -11.26 -2.46 -2.35
CA GLN A 6 -10.67 -3.51 -1.53
C GLN A 6 -9.17 -3.67 -1.81
N HIS A 7 -8.76 -3.72 -3.09
CA HIS A 7 -7.34 -3.87 -3.44
C HIS A 7 -6.52 -2.64 -3.07
N ILE A 8 -7.09 -1.43 -3.22
CA ILE A 8 -6.45 -0.21 -2.72
C ILE A 8 -6.25 -0.29 -1.20
N ARG A 9 -7.26 -0.73 -0.45
CA ARG A 9 -7.17 -0.88 1.00
C ARG A 9 -6.09 -1.90 1.40
N GLU A 10 -6.05 -3.05 0.73
CA GLU A 10 -5.04 -4.10 0.96
C GLU A 10 -3.60 -3.58 0.78
N GLY A 11 -3.33 -2.82 -0.29
CA GLY A 11 -2.00 -2.26 -0.53
C GLY A 11 -1.61 -1.21 0.51
N ARG A 12 -2.56 -0.36 0.90
CA ARG A 12 -2.36 0.64 1.95
C ARG A 12 -2.04 -0.01 3.30
N ASP A 13 -2.87 -0.96 3.71
CA ASP A 13 -2.75 -1.63 5.01
C ASP A 13 -1.43 -2.43 5.10
N ALA A 14 -0.96 -3.02 3.99
CA ALA A 14 0.33 -3.69 3.91
C ALA A 14 1.50 -2.73 4.18
N VAL A 15 1.51 -1.53 3.58
CA VAL A 15 2.56 -0.53 3.81
C VAL A 15 2.51 0.01 5.23
N ILE A 16 1.31 0.23 5.79
CA ILE A 16 1.15 0.64 7.19
C ILE A 16 1.73 -0.42 8.13
N ALA A 17 1.43 -1.71 7.89
CA ALA A 17 1.97 -2.80 8.68
C ALA A 17 3.51 -2.87 8.61
N GLU A 18 4.08 -2.76 7.41
CA GLU A 18 5.54 -2.69 7.19
C GLU A 18 6.16 -1.54 7.99
N ARG A 19 5.68 -0.31 7.78
CA ARG A 19 6.33 0.91 8.28
C ARG A 19 6.07 1.20 9.76
N LEU A 20 4.87 0.93 10.25
CA LEU A 20 4.44 1.35 11.60
C LEU A 20 4.37 0.20 12.61
N HIS A 21 4.27 -1.06 12.15
CA HIS A 21 4.14 -2.22 13.04
C HIS A 21 5.35 -3.16 13.00
N ARG A 22 6.48 -2.75 12.40
CA ARG A 22 7.66 -3.61 12.14
C ARG A 22 7.27 -4.91 11.43
N GLY A 23 6.28 -4.83 10.54
CA GLY A 23 5.74 -5.97 9.81
C GLY A 23 6.65 -6.44 8.69
N VAL A 24 6.20 -7.48 7.98
CA VAL A 24 6.86 -7.97 6.77
C VAL A 24 6.85 -6.90 5.67
N PRO A 25 7.81 -6.93 4.72
CA PRO A 25 7.80 -6.04 3.56
C PRO A 25 6.48 -6.11 2.80
N ALA A 26 5.92 -4.96 2.41
CA ALA A 26 4.71 -4.88 1.61
C ALA A 26 5.00 -5.33 0.17
N ILE A 27 4.75 -6.62 -0.10
CA ILE A 27 4.92 -7.24 -1.42
C ILE A 27 3.54 -7.37 -2.08
N ASN A 28 3.43 -6.94 -3.34
CA ASN A 28 2.21 -7.08 -4.11
C ASN A 28 1.94 -8.57 -4.38
N PRO A 29 0.85 -9.16 -3.87
CA PRO A 29 0.58 -10.59 -4.04
C PRO A 29 0.00 -10.92 -5.42
N TYR A 30 -0.31 -9.91 -6.23
CA TYR A 30 -0.97 -10.07 -7.52
C TYR A 30 0.03 -10.08 -8.67
N ALA A 31 -0.31 -10.84 -9.72
CA ALA A 31 0.50 -10.87 -10.93
C ALA A 31 0.67 -9.46 -11.54
N PRO A 32 1.87 -9.17 -12.09
CA PRO A 32 2.13 -7.91 -12.79
C PRO A 32 1.12 -7.66 -13.91
N LYS A 33 0.85 -6.38 -14.21
CA LYS A 33 -0.07 -5.95 -15.28
C LYS A 33 -1.53 -6.38 -15.14
N THR A 34 -1.93 -6.97 -14.00
CA THR A 34 -3.34 -7.22 -13.69
C THR A 34 -3.98 -5.98 -13.07
N LYS A 35 -5.28 -5.77 -13.30
CA LYS A 35 -6.03 -4.68 -12.63
C LYS A 35 -5.95 -4.77 -11.10
N ARG A 36 -5.93 -5.98 -10.53
CA ARG A 36 -5.76 -6.20 -9.09
C ARG A 36 -4.40 -5.71 -8.60
N GLY A 37 -3.33 -6.10 -9.30
CA GLY A 37 -1.97 -5.64 -9.00
C GLY A 37 -1.83 -4.12 -9.12
N LEU A 38 -2.41 -3.52 -10.15
CA LEU A 38 -2.43 -2.06 -10.33
C LEU A 38 -3.11 -1.33 -9.16
N PHE A 39 -4.29 -1.78 -8.74
CA PHE A 39 -5.03 -1.13 -7.65
C PHE A 39 -4.37 -1.34 -6.28
N TRP A 40 -3.78 -2.52 -6.05
CA TRP A 40 -2.98 -2.76 -4.86
C TRP A 40 -1.76 -1.82 -4.81
N GLN A 41 -1.04 -1.72 -5.94
CA GLN A 41 0.15 -0.87 -6.06
C GLN A 41 -0.18 0.59 -5.76
N ARG A 42 -1.30 1.09 -6.33
CA ARG A 42 -1.78 2.45 -6.07
C ARG A 42 -2.04 2.71 -4.59
N GLY A 43 -2.64 1.76 -3.87
CA GLY A 43 -2.89 1.90 -2.43
C GLY A 43 -1.60 1.92 -1.61
N ALA A 44 -0.63 1.08 -1.99
CA ALA A 44 0.69 1.07 -1.37
C ALA A 44 1.45 2.39 -1.59
N GLU A 45 1.44 2.94 -2.80
CA GLU A 45 2.08 4.22 -3.13
C GLU A 45 1.47 5.37 -2.33
N GLN A 46 0.13 5.46 -2.28
CA GLN A 46 -0.57 6.47 -1.46
C GLN A 46 -0.18 6.41 0.01
N ALA A 47 -0.03 5.20 0.57
CA ALA A 47 0.38 5.02 1.95
C ALA A 47 1.84 5.45 2.17
N ARG A 48 2.76 5.12 1.25
CA ARG A 48 4.18 5.51 1.34
C ARG A 48 4.31 7.03 1.34
N GLU A 49 3.68 7.70 0.39
CA GLU A 49 3.71 9.16 0.29
C GLU A 49 3.17 9.83 1.56
N ALA A 50 2.03 9.36 2.07
CA ALA A 50 1.42 9.90 3.29
C ALA A 50 2.32 9.69 4.52
N ILE A 51 2.91 8.51 4.68
CA ILE A 51 3.83 8.22 5.79
C ILE A 51 5.09 9.05 5.67
N ASP A 52 5.69 9.15 4.49
CA ASP A 52 6.90 9.95 4.26
C ASP A 52 6.63 11.45 4.55
N GLN A 53 5.42 11.94 4.20
CA GLN A 53 4.99 13.29 4.56
C GLN A 53 4.81 13.46 6.08
N LEU A 54 4.19 12.49 6.77
CA LEU A 54 4.02 12.52 8.23
C LEU A 54 5.37 12.54 8.95
N MET A 55 6.32 11.69 8.52
CA MET A 55 7.66 11.62 9.10
C MET A 55 8.45 12.90 8.86
N ARG A 56 8.23 13.61 7.74
CA ARG A 56 8.84 14.92 7.49
C ARG A 56 8.34 16.01 8.42
N ILE A 57 7.06 15.98 8.81
CA ILE A 57 6.47 16.97 9.74
C ILE A 57 6.95 16.74 11.17
N GLY A 58 7.19 15.48 11.56
CA GLY A 58 7.61 15.12 12.92
C GLY A 58 9.11 15.23 13.20
N ALA A 59 9.92 15.61 12.22
CA ALA A 59 11.37 15.84 12.33
C ALA A 59 11.67 17.33 12.58
#